data_AF-A0A1C5VC29-F1
#
_entry.id   AF-A0A1C5VC29-F1
#
_cell.length_a   1.000
_cell.length_b   1.000
_cell.length_c   1.000
_cell.angle_alpha   90.00
_cell.angle_beta   90.00
_cell.angle_gamma   90.00
#
_symmetry.space_group_name_H-M   'P 1'
#
loop_
_entity.id
_entity.type
_entity.pdbx_description
1 polymer ?
#
loop_
_entity_poly.entity_id
_entity_poly.type
_entity_poly.pdbx_seq_one_letter_code
_entity_poly.pdbx_strand_id
1 'polypeptide(L)'
;MRLKGEMVIELTDTNTGAVETVRETNMITEAVNNILGLNPMGIYLKASGEYDNSVLWNGTLLPICPNMIGGILLFPAVLEEKADHIYEQGKNLPVAYASNNVNSGSNVARGSLNQTESKKLDNGYKFVWEFTPSQGNGNIAAVALTSALGGQNAFGSAAGDASTFLLLKKVDIGDIPKAKQMTLFEAVELDFEKNLLYSITFGTSSVTITKIRIPVFNIGLNEKLDDTTYTVLEEQTLTTESFTFMGDYTKYGEFMDGHDGYWYGFSNEPNSSGDAKMVWIRISKKDYSFTEGSWTLSKAKLSEVGTRAKDGSYPERNVKCCVRKGYLYVPSYDKKGVYKINTANSADVTLIPLGFTSKLKSLGEAGSCEVYMTLLGDMIVAGDFQITADDRVIKTQGSARFEAMATPLFQYKNFVFMWGGSYGKEHRCAYLLTPYLASINNLSSAVVKNTDKTMKITYTLTEETI
;
A
#
# COMPACT_ATOMS: atom_id res chain seq x y z
N MET A 1 22.92 4.03 21.11
CA MET A 1 23.44 2.76 20.58
C MET A 1 23.32 2.83 19.07
N ARG A 2 24.40 2.59 18.33
CA ARG A 2 24.42 2.68 16.87
C ARG A 2 24.42 1.26 16.31
N LEU A 3 23.59 0.98 15.32
CA LEU A 3 23.62 -0.30 14.61
C LEU A 3 24.66 -0.23 13.48
N LYS A 4 25.44 -1.30 13.33
CA LYS A 4 26.40 -1.48 12.24
C LYS A 4 26.24 -2.87 11.63
N GLY A 5 26.15 -2.91 10.32
CA GLY A 5 25.91 -4.09 9.51
C GLY A 5 27.05 -4.31 8.54
N GLU A 6 27.55 -5.54 8.51
CA GLU A 6 28.51 -6.03 7.50
C GLU A 6 27.86 -7.16 6.71
N MET A 7 27.83 -7.00 5.38
CA MET A 7 27.28 -7.96 4.45
C MET A 7 28.38 -8.58 3.60
N VAL A 8 28.27 -9.88 3.35
CA VAL A 8 29.07 -10.62 2.38
C VAL A 8 28.13 -11.36 1.44
N ILE A 9 28.26 -11.14 0.13
CA ILE A 9 27.60 -11.94 -0.90
C ILE A 9 28.65 -12.85 -1.52
N GLU A 10 28.34 -14.15 -1.61
CA GLU A 10 29.16 -15.17 -2.27
C GLU A 10 28.34 -15.80 -3.39
N LEU A 11 28.79 -15.62 -4.63
CA LEU A 11 28.20 -16.22 -5.83
C LEU A 11 29.10 -17.35 -6.30
N THR A 12 28.62 -18.60 -6.19
CA THR A 12 29.41 -19.79 -6.57
C THR A 12 28.90 -20.36 -7.87
N ASP A 13 29.73 -20.39 -8.90
CA ASP A 13 29.43 -21.04 -10.17
C ASP A 13 29.37 -22.57 -9.99
N THR A 14 28.26 -23.19 -10.36
CA THR A 14 28.01 -24.62 -10.12
C THR A 14 28.77 -25.54 -11.07
N ASN A 15 29.28 -25.01 -12.18
CA ASN A 15 30.00 -25.78 -13.19
C ASN A 15 31.51 -25.78 -12.92
N THR A 16 32.04 -24.65 -12.43
CA THR A 16 33.48 -24.44 -12.24
C THR A 16 33.91 -24.41 -10.78
N GLY A 17 32.99 -24.15 -9.85
CA GLY A 17 33.27 -23.95 -8.43
C GLY A 17 33.89 -22.59 -8.11
N ALA A 18 34.03 -21.68 -9.09
CA ALA A 18 34.57 -20.34 -8.87
C ALA A 18 33.61 -19.52 -7.99
N VAL A 19 34.17 -18.76 -7.04
CA VAL A 19 33.42 -17.92 -6.11
C VAL A 19 33.74 -16.45 -6.35
N GLU A 20 32.70 -15.67 -6.61
CA GLU A 20 32.72 -14.20 -6.65
C GLU A 20 32.22 -13.68 -5.30
N THR A 21 32.99 -12.81 -4.64
CA THR A 21 32.68 -12.29 -3.31
C THR A 21 32.57 -10.77 -3.31
N VAL A 22 31.49 -10.24 -2.74
CA VAL A 22 31.28 -8.81 -2.50
C VAL A 22 31.09 -8.56 -1.01
N ARG A 23 31.66 -7.47 -0.50
CA ARG A 23 31.57 -7.07 0.91
C ARG A 23 31.19 -5.61 0.99
N GLU A 24 30.14 -5.31 1.76
CA GLU A 24 29.66 -3.94 1.93
C GLU A 24 29.17 -3.71 3.35
N THR A 25 29.24 -2.46 3.80
CA THR A 25 28.67 -2.02 5.07
C THR A 25 27.33 -1.34 4.86
N ASN A 26 26.56 -1.21 5.94
CA ASN A 26 25.23 -0.66 5.86
C ASN A 26 25.13 0.82 6.23
N MET A 27 24.04 1.40 5.75
CA MET A 27 23.44 2.64 6.22
C MET A 27 22.13 2.25 6.92
N ILE A 28 21.96 2.64 8.19
CA ILE A 28 20.74 2.36 8.95
C ILE A 28 19.71 3.44 8.66
N THR A 29 18.46 3.04 8.44
CA THR A 29 17.34 3.97 8.26
C THR A 29 16.57 4.17 9.57
N GLU A 30 15.64 5.12 9.56
CA GLU A 30 14.72 5.38 10.67
C GLU A 30 13.54 4.40 10.73
N ALA A 31 13.47 3.37 9.89
CA ALA A 31 12.30 2.50 9.81
C ALA A 31 11.93 1.87 11.17
N VAL A 32 12.90 1.29 11.87
CA VAL A 32 12.68 0.67 13.19
C VAL A 32 12.31 1.72 14.25
N ASN A 33 12.98 2.87 14.25
CA ASN A 33 12.69 3.96 15.19
C ASN A 33 11.29 4.53 14.96
N ASN A 34 10.85 4.68 13.71
CA ASN A 34 9.50 5.10 13.37
C ASN A 34 8.46 4.08 13.87
N ILE A 35 8.71 2.78 13.72
CA ILE A 35 7.81 1.71 14.16
C ILE A 35 7.70 1.65 15.69
N LEU A 36 8.74 1.98 16.44
CA LEU A 36 8.71 1.92 17.90
C LEU A 36 8.36 3.26 18.56
N GLY A 37 8.69 4.37 17.90
CA GLY A 37 8.63 5.71 18.47
C GLY A 37 7.39 6.52 18.08
N LEU A 38 6.71 6.17 16.98
CA LEU A 38 5.53 6.88 16.52
C LEU A 38 4.26 6.14 16.90
N ASN A 39 3.26 6.87 17.38
CA ASN A 39 1.97 6.30 17.78
C ASN A 39 0.79 7.05 17.14
N PRO A 40 0.72 7.14 15.79
CA PRO A 40 -0.36 7.83 15.12
C PRO A 40 -1.70 7.21 15.49
N MET A 41 -2.66 8.04 15.89
CA MET A 41 -4.00 7.66 16.32
C MET A 41 -4.01 6.60 17.45
N GLY A 42 -2.94 6.55 18.26
CA GLY A 42 -2.84 5.68 19.42
C GLY A 42 -2.84 4.18 19.14
N ILE A 43 -2.25 3.72 18.03
CA ILE A 43 -2.15 2.29 17.65
C ILE A 43 -1.73 1.38 18.82
N TYR A 44 -0.81 1.83 19.69
CA TYR A 44 -0.27 1.02 20.79
C TYR A 44 -1.07 1.09 22.08
N LEU A 45 -2.13 1.90 22.10
CA LEU A 45 -2.99 2.08 23.26
C LEU A 45 -4.21 1.17 23.14
N LYS A 46 -4.69 0.68 24.29
CA LYS A 46 -6.03 0.11 24.41
C LYS A 46 -7.01 1.25 24.64
N ALA A 47 -7.29 2.01 23.59
CA ALA A 47 -7.99 3.29 23.68
C ALA A 47 -9.44 3.29 23.15
N SER A 48 -9.92 2.22 22.52
CA SER A 48 -11.24 2.19 21.88
C SER A 48 -12.23 1.17 22.43
N GLY A 49 -11.78 0.04 22.99
CA GLY A 49 -12.72 -0.88 23.65
C GLY A 49 -12.15 -2.21 24.15
N GLU A 50 -13.03 -3.05 24.69
CA GLU A 50 -12.70 -4.41 25.14
C GLU A 50 -12.38 -5.36 23.96
N TYR A 51 -13.02 -5.14 22.81
CA TYR A 51 -12.99 -6.01 21.63
C TYR A 51 -12.01 -5.57 20.52
N ASP A 52 -11.10 -4.64 20.82
CA ASP A 52 -10.09 -4.21 19.85
C ASP A 52 -9.14 -5.37 19.47
N ASN A 53 -9.05 -5.70 18.18
CA ASN A 53 -7.97 -6.58 17.72
C ASN A 53 -6.68 -5.78 17.62
N SER A 54 -5.66 -6.19 18.37
CA SER A 54 -4.34 -5.55 18.38
C SER A 54 -3.26 -6.61 18.18
N VAL A 55 -2.18 -6.26 17.48
CA VAL A 55 -1.07 -7.19 17.23
C VAL A 55 -0.39 -7.61 18.54
N LEU A 56 -0.06 -8.89 18.66
CA LEU A 56 0.85 -9.37 19.70
C LEU A 56 2.29 -9.04 19.29
N TRP A 57 2.91 -8.06 19.94
CA TRP A 57 4.26 -7.60 19.58
C TRP A 57 5.33 -8.66 19.74
N ASN A 58 5.38 -9.32 20.90
CA ASN A 58 6.33 -10.39 21.17
C ASN A 58 6.01 -11.62 20.32
N GLY A 59 6.99 -12.09 19.56
CA GLY A 59 6.84 -13.17 18.60
C GLY A 59 6.46 -12.72 17.19
N THR A 60 5.90 -11.52 17.02
CA THR A 60 5.53 -10.98 15.70
C THR A 60 6.56 -9.96 15.20
N LEU A 61 6.88 -8.96 16.01
CA LEU A 61 7.82 -7.89 15.69
C LEU A 61 9.00 -7.85 16.66
N LEU A 62 8.77 -8.23 17.93
CA LEU A 62 9.81 -8.32 18.96
C LEU A 62 10.22 -9.78 19.20
N PRO A 63 11.51 -10.05 19.53
CA PRO A 63 12.64 -9.11 19.50
C PRO A 63 12.91 -8.54 18.10
N ILE A 64 13.58 -7.37 18.01
CA ILE A 64 13.84 -6.68 16.73
C ILE A 64 14.44 -7.66 15.72
N CYS A 65 15.55 -8.31 16.05
CA CYS A 65 16.05 -9.46 15.29
C CYS A 65 15.56 -10.77 15.92
N PRO A 66 15.02 -11.73 15.15
CA PRO A 66 14.98 -11.78 13.69
C PRO A 66 13.60 -11.41 13.10
N ASN A 67 12.81 -10.53 13.73
CA ASN A 67 11.41 -10.31 13.36
C ASN A 67 11.18 -8.97 12.65
N MET A 68 11.31 -7.85 13.35
CA MET A 68 11.25 -6.49 12.77
C MET A 68 12.43 -6.21 11.83
N ILE A 69 13.59 -6.81 12.08
CA ILE A 69 14.67 -6.96 11.13
C ILE A 69 14.91 -8.47 11.01
N GLY A 70 14.53 -9.04 9.88
CA GLY A 70 14.47 -10.50 9.70
C GLY A 70 14.48 -10.98 8.28
N GLY A 71 14.26 -10.09 7.32
CA GLY A 71 14.31 -10.37 5.91
C GLY A 71 15.35 -9.52 5.19
N ILE A 72 15.50 -9.80 3.91
CA ILE A 72 16.41 -9.12 2.99
C ILE A 72 15.70 -8.87 1.66
N LEU A 73 15.95 -7.70 1.07
CA LEU A 73 15.48 -7.29 -0.27
C LEU A 73 16.69 -6.98 -1.15
N LEU A 74 16.72 -7.49 -2.37
CA LEU A 74 17.82 -7.33 -3.32
C LEU A 74 17.32 -6.54 -4.54
N PHE A 75 17.97 -5.43 -4.84
CA PHE A 75 17.52 -4.46 -5.83
C PHE A 75 18.42 -4.42 -7.06
N PRO A 76 17.83 -4.25 -8.26
CA PRO A 76 18.58 -4.20 -9.51
C PRO A 76 19.34 -2.89 -9.75
N ALA A 77 18.95 -1.82 -9.06
CA ALA A 77 19.63 -0.53 -9.06
C ALA A 77 19.96 -0.08 -7.63
N VAL A 78 20.94 0.82 -7.51
CA VAL A 78 21.32 1.43 -6.24
C VAL A 78 20.14 2.15 -5.58
N LEU A 79 20.11 2.15 -4.25
CA LEU A 79 19.14 2.86 -3.44
C LEU A 79 19.74 4.20 -2.99
N GLU A 80 18.90 5.23 -2.85
CA GLU A 80 19.33 6.48 -2.23
C GLU A 80 19.65 6.25 -0.74
N GLU A 81 20.88 6.51 -0.31
CA GLU A 81 21.30 6.36 1.10
C GLU A 81 20.86 7.56 1.94
N LYS A 82 19.66 7.48 2.50
CA LYS A 82 19.09 8.48 3.41
C LYS A 82 18.34 7.82 4.55
N ALA A 83 18.39 8.45 5.72
CA ALA A 83 17.83 7.86 6.95
C ALA A 83 16.30 7.75 6.88
N ASP A 84 15.64 8.69 6.22
CA ASP A 84 14.20 8.70 5.99
C ASP A 84 13.76 7.94 4.72
N HIS A 85 14.70 7.41 3.93
CA HIS A 85 14.39 6.52 2.80
C HIS A 85 14.05 5.11 3.30
N ILE A 86 12.83 4.97 3.81
CA ILE A 86 12.35 3.74 4.46
C ILE A 86 11.57 2.81 3.52
N TYR A 87 11.26 3.25 2.30
CA TYR A 87 10.65 2.44 1.24
C TYR A 87 11.17 2.87 -0.12
N GLU A 88 11.48 1.90 -0.96
CA GLU A 88 11.78 2.14 -2.37
C GLU A 88 10.47 2.23 -3.18
N GLN A 89 10.47 3.11 -4.19
CA GLN A 89 9.30 3.36 -5.05
C GLN A 89 9.18 2.30 -6.15
N GLY A 90 8.02 2.28 -6.83
CA GLY A 90 7.65 1.28 -7.83
C GLY A 90 8.56 1.21 -9.07
N LYS A 91 9.56 2.09 -9.20
CA LYS A 91 10.57 2.04 -10.28
C LYS A 91 11.71 1.04 -10.02
N ASN A 92 12.06 0.80 -8.75
CA ASN A 92 13.19 -0.04 -8.38
C ASN A 92 12.70 -1.15 -7.43
N LEU A 93 11.86 -2.05 -7.94
CA LEU A 93 11.37 -3.17 -7.13
C LEU A 93 12.45 -4.24 -6.94
N PRO A 94 12.44 -4.98 -5.82
CA PRO A 94 13.42 -6.01 -5.57
C PRO A 94 13.29 -7.17 -6.57
N VAL A 95 14.43 -7.64 -7.08
CA VAL A 95 14.52 -8.83 -7.95
C VAL A 95 14.53 -10.13 -7.16
N ALA A 96 14.96 -10.07 -5.91
CA ALA A 96 15.01 -11.20 -5.01
C ALA A 96 14.80 -10.75 -3.56
N TYR A 97 14.39 -11.67 -2.70
CA TYR A 97 14.19 -11.41 -1.29
C TYR A 97 14.28 -12.71 -0.48
N ALA A 98 14.43 -12.61 0.84
CA ALA A 98 14.30 -13.76 1.73
C ALA A 98 13.81 -13.33 3.11
N SER A 99 13.19 -14.25 3.84
CA SER A 99 12.62 -14.05 5.17
C SER A 99 13.48 -14.75 6.23
N ASN A 100 13.07 -14.72 7.50
CA ASN A 100 13.70 -15.41 8.61
C ASN A 100 13.37 -16.93 8.69
N ASN A 101 12.90 -17.51 7.58
CA ASN A 101 12.50 -18.90 7.48
C ASN A 101 12.82 -19.46 6.08
N VAL A 102 12.73 -20.77 5.94
CA VAL A 102 12.98 -21.46 4.68
C VAL A 102 11.92 -21.12 3.64
N ASN A 103 12.33 -21.09 2.36
CA ASN A 103 11.39 -21.02 1.26
C ASN A 103 10.78 -22.41 1.02
N SER A 104 9.51 -22.58 1.40
CA SER A 104 8.79 -23.85 1.32
C SER A 104 8.13 -24.12 -0.04
N GLY A 105 8.31 -23.25 -1.05
CA GLY A 105 7.48 -23.28 -2.26
C GLY A 105 8.16 -22.86 -3.55
N SER A 106 7.33 -22.59 -4.56
CA SER A 106 7.72 -22.29 -5.95
C SER A 106 8.14 -20.84 -6.21
N ASN A 107 8.26 -20.01 -5.16
CA ASN A 107 8.64 -18.61 -5.34
C ASN A 107 10.13 -18.51 -5.69
N VAL A 108 10.43 -18.37 -6.98
CA VAL A 108 11.80 -18.25 -7.51
C VAL A 108 12.48 -16.94 -7.14
N ALA A 109 11.76 -15.90 -6.73
CA ALA A 109 12.39 -14.68 -6.22
C ALA A 109 12.88 -14.85 -4.76
N ARG A 110 12.41 -15.89 -4.06
CA ARG A 110 12.62 -16.06 -2.62
C ARG A 110 13.75 -17.04 -2.28
N GLY A 111 14.72 -16.59 -1.50
CA GLY A 111 15.75 -17.42 -0.88
C GLY A 111 15.31 -18.02 0.46
N SER A 112 16.16 -18.85 1.06
CA SER A 112 15.92 -19.51 2.34
C SER A 112 16.87 -19.00 3.41
N LEU A 113 16.38 -18.82 4.64
CA LEU A 113 17.28 -18.66 5.79
C LEU A 113 17.99 -20.00 6.08
N ASN A 114 19.31 -19.99 6.16
CA ASN A 114 20.10 -21.08 6.72
C ASN A 114 19.97 -21.03 8.25
N GLN A 115 19.16 -21.93 8.80
CA GLN A 115 18.82 -21.97 10.24
C GLN A 115 19.99 -22.43 11.12
N THR A 116 21.00 -23.09 10.56
CA THR A 116 22.18 -23.56 11.30
C THR A 116 23.21 -22.46 11.47
N GLU A 117 23.45 -21.66 10.42
CA GLU A 117 24.44 -20.59 10.45
C GLU A 117 23.89 -19.25 10.96
N SER A 118 22.58 -19.04 10.84
CA SER A 118 21.91 -17.85 11.37
C SER A 118 21.72 -17.97 12.88
N LYS A 119 22.17 -16.98 13.63
CA LYS A 119 22.13 -17.04 15.09
C LYS A 119 22.18 -15.66 15.73
N LYS A 120 21.61 -15.59 16.93
CA LYS A 120 21.84 -14.48 17.86
C LYS A 120 23.33 -14.43 18.24
N LEU A 121 23.84 -13.21 18.33
CA LEU A 121 25.16 -12.87 18.87
C LEU A 121 24.97 -12.14 20.21
N ASP A 122 26.04 -11.97 20.98
CA ASP A 122 25.97 -11.29 22.28
C ASP A 122 25.50 -9.83 22.15
N ASN A 123 25.95 -9.15 21.09
CA ASN A 123 25.61 -7.75 20.78
C ASN A 123 24.93 -7.58 19.42
N GLY A 124 24.23 -8.60 18.91
CA GLY A 124 23.67 -8.51 17.56
C GLY A 124 23.05 -9.79 17.02
N TYR A 125 22.98 -9.90 15.70
CA TYR A 125 22.48 -11.08 15.00
C TYR A 125 23.25 -11.32 13.71
N LYS A 126 23.53 -12.59 13.41
CA LYS A 126 24.06 -13.04 12.13
C LYS A 126 22.94 -13.72 11.35
N PHE A 127 22.62 -13.19 10.18
CA PHE A 127 21.75 -13.82 9.19
C PHE A 127 22.58 -14.48 8.11
N VAL A 128 22.14 -15.65 7.66
CA VAL A 128 22.67 -16.32 6.47
C VAL A 128 21.49 -16.74 5.61
N TRP A 129 21.42 -16.20 4.40
CA TRP A 129 20.44 -16.60 3.39
C TRP A 129 21.11 -17.31 2.22
N GLU A 130 20.42 -18.30 1.68
CA GLU A 130 20.88 -19.12 0.57
C GLU A 130 19.85 -19.12 -0.54
N PHE A 131 20.33 -18.99 -1.78
CA PHE A 131 19.54 -19.05 -2.99
C PHE A 131 20.11 -20.13 -3.89
N THR A 132 19.24 -21.07 -4.29
CA THR A 132 19.58 -22.11 -5.25
C THR A 132 19.79 -21.51 -6.65
N PRO A 133 20.25 -22.29 -7.64
CA PRO A 133 20.46 -21.75 -8.97
C PRO A 133 19.19 -21.20 -9.63
N SER A 134 18.02 -21.78 -9.34
CA SER A 134 16.74 -21.28 -9.84
C SER A 134 16.20 -20.07 -9.08
N GLN A 135 16.83 -19.65 -7.99
CA GLN A 135 16.32 -18.62 -7.10
C GLN A 135 17.13 -17.31 -7.17
N GLY A 136 16.42 -16.19 -7.01
CA GLY A 136 16.99 -14.85 -6.85
C GLY A 136 17.78 -14.36 -8.07
N ASN A 137 17.39 -14.80 -9.27
CA ASN A 137 18.11 -14.46 -10.50
C ASN A 137 17.82 -13.03 -10.95
N GLY A 138 18.86 -12.28 -11.28
CA GLY A 138 18.80 -10.89 -11.69
C GLY A 138 20.11 -10.15 -11.48
N ASN A 139 20.13 -8.89 -11.93
CA ASN A 139 21.17 -7.94 -11.54
C ASN A 139 20.90 -7.49 -10.10
N ILE A 140 21.95 -7.37 -9.30
CA ILE A 140 21.87 -6.93 -7.91
C ILE A 140 22.87 -5.80 -7.73
N ALA A 141 22.38 -4.61 -7.42
CA ALA A 141 23.19 -3.40 -7.20
C ALA A 141 23.03 -2.85 -5.78
N ALA A 142 22.00 -3.26 -5.05
CA ALA A 142 21.82 -2.91 -3.65
C ALA A 142 21.09 -4.01 -2.87
N VAL A 143 21.30 -4.01 -1.57
CA VAL A 143 20.68 -4.93 -0.63
C VAL A 143 20.17 -4.13 0.57
N ALA A 144 18.96 -4.43 1.01
CA ALA A 144 18.37 -3.82 2.21
C ALA A 144 17.90 -4.90 3.18
N LEU A 145 18.14 -4.70 4.47
CA LEU A 145 17.42 -5.47 5.49
C LEU A 145 15.97 -4.98 5.57
N THR A 146 15.06 -5.90 5.87
CA THR A 146 13.62 -5.62 6.02
C THR A 146 13.04 -6.48 7.15
N SER A 147 11.74 -6.35 7.42
CA SER A 147 11.05 -7.27 8.34
C SER A 147 11.02 -8.70 7.81
N ALA A 148 10.87 -9.67 8.70
CA ALA A 148 10.63 -11.06 8.30
C ALA A 148 9.44 -11.18 7.33
N LEU A 149 8.33 -10.49 7.60
CA LEU A 149 7.13 -10.48 6.76
C LEU A 149 7.36 -9.83 5.39
N GLY A 150 8.12 -8.73 5.35
CA GLY A 150 8.55 -8.08 4.11
C GLY A 150 9.43 -9.01 3.27
N GLY A 151 10.30 -9.80 3.91
CA GLY A 151 11.12 -10.81 3.26
C GLY A 151 10.38 -12.04 2.73
N GLN A 152 9.07 -12.21 3.03
CA GLN A 152 8.31 -13.37 2.54
C GLN A 152 7.81 -13.18 1.12
N ASN A 153 7.33 -11.99 0.77
CA ASN A 153 6.74 -11.71 -0.54
C ASN A 153 7.11 -10.33 -1.12
N ALA A 154 7.95 -9.55 -0.41
CA ALA A 154 8.22 -8.15 -0.70
C ALA A 154 6.90 -7.37 -0.86
N PHE A 155 6.64 -6.81 -2.04
CA PHE A 155 5.39 -6.13 -2.36
C PHE A 155 4.29 -7.08 -2.84
N GLY A 156 4.59 -8.35 -3.11
CA GLY A 156 3.64 -9.35 -3.59
C GLY A 156 4.18 -10.14 -4.78
N SER A 157 3.72 -11.38 -4.92
CA SER A 157 4.08 -12.30 -6.00
C SER A 157 2.92 -13.22 -6.34
N ALA A 158 3.05 -13.99 -7.42
CA ALA A 158 2.08 -15.02 -7.76
C ALA A 158 2.00 -16.16 -6.72
N ALA A 159 3.01 -16.33 -5.87
CA ALA A 159 3.04 -17.35 -4.82
C ALA A 159 2.43 -16.88 -3.49
N GLY A 160 2.44 -15.57 -3.24
CA GLY A 160 1.99 -14.96 -1.98
C GLY A 160 2.06 -13.44 -2.03
N ASP A 161 1.11 -12.76 -1.39
CA ASP A 161 1.06 -11.29 -1.35
C ASP A 161 0.50 -10.69 -0.04
N ALA A 162 -0.03 -11.52 0.86
CA ALA A 162 -0.65 -11.06 2.12
C ALA A 162 0.35 -10.49 3.14
N SER A 163 1.59 -10.99 3.17
CA SER A 163 2.58 -10.59 4.19
C SER A 163 3.03 -9.13 4.08
N THR A 164 2.70 -8.45 2.97
CA THR A 164 3.00 -7.04 2.71
C THR A 164 2.38 -6.10 3.75
N PHE A 165 1.25 -6.49 4.33
CA PHE A 165 0.53 -5.69 5.32
C PHE A 165 0.31 -6.49 6.59
N LEU A 166 0.78 -5.97 7.73
CA LEU A 166 0.53 -6.55 9.04
C LEU A 166 -0.50 -5.69 9.78
N LEU A 167 -1.65 -6.27 10.13
CA LEU A 167 -2.64 -5.57 10.96
C LEU A 167 -2.04 -5.26 12.32
N LEU A 168 -1.93 -3.98 12.67
CA LEU A 168 -1.46 -3.53 13.99
C LEU A 168 -2.64 -3.33 14.93
N LYS A 169 -3.71 -2.72 14.45
CA LYS A 169 -4.89 -2.35 15.24
C LYS A 169 -6.14 -2.33 14.38
N LYS A 170 -7.22 -2.90 14.88
CA LYS A 170 -8.59 -2.71 14.42
C LYS A 170 -9.39 -2.11 15.58
N VAL A 171 -9.98 -0.96 15.31
CA VAL A 171 -10.84 -0.21 16.23
C VAL A 171 -12.27 -0.37 15.76
N ASP A 172 -13.16 -0.83 16.63
CA ASP A 172 -14.59 -0.89 16.36
C ASP A 172 -15.18 0.54 16.39
N ILE A 173 -15.92 0.89 15.35
CA ILE A 173 -16.63 2.17 15.24
C ILE A 173 -18.13 1.97 14.91
N GLY A 174 -18.66 0.77 15.12
CA GLY A 174 -20.06 0.42 14.88
C GLY A 174 -21.06 1.25 15.67
N ASP A 175 -20.67 1.73 16.86
CA ASP A 175 -21.50 2.59 17.72
C ASP A 175 -21.54 4.05 17.26
N ILE A 176 -20.69 4.46 16.32
CA ILE A 176 -20.75 5.80 15.72
C ILE A 176 -22.04 5.91 14.89
N PRO A 177 -22.81 7.03 14.98
CA PRO A 177 -23.98 7.23 14.14
C PRO A 177 -23.68 7.04 12.65
N LYS A 178 -24.55 6.36 11.91
CA LYS A 178 -24.32 5.98 10.49
C LYS A 178 -23.90 7.15 9.59
N ALA A 179 -24.50 8.33 9.75
CA ALA A 179 -24.13 9.51 8.97
C ALA A 179 -22.65 9.92 9.21
N LYS A 180 -22.18 9.75 10.45
CA LYS A 180 -20.79 9.99 10.82
C LYS A 180 -19.85 8.90 10.29
N GLN A 181 -20.27 7.64 10.32
CA GLN A 181 -19.52 6.54 9.69
C GLN A 181 -19.36 6.77 8.18
N MET A 182 -20.44 7.15 7.49
CA MET A 182 -20.40 7.48 6.06
C MET A 182 -19.40 8.60 5.79
N THR A 183 -19.38 9.64 6.63
CA THR A 183 -18.40 10.72 6.51
C THR A 183 -16.97 10.17 6.56
N LEU A 184 -16.64 9.28 7.50
CA LEU A 184 -15.32 8.63 7.57
C LEU A 184 -15.04 7.74 6.35
N PHE A 185 -16.06 7.03 5.86
CA PHE A 185 -15.94 6.11 4.73
C PHE A 185 -15.80 6.84 3.40
N GLU A 186 -16.13 8.13 3.35
CA GLU A 186 -15.99 9.02 2.20
C GLU A 186 -14.70 9.85 2.25
N ALA A 187 -13.81 9.53 3.20
CA ALA A 187 -12.50 10.15 3.26
C ALA A 187 -11.73 9.93 1.95
N VAL A 188 -11.14 11.01 1.46
CA VAL A 188 -10.27 11.04 0.27
C VAL A 188 -8.84 11.45 0.62
N GLU A 189 -8.63 12.09 1.76
CA GLU A 189 -7.31 12.57 2.20
C GLU A 189 -7.21 12.63 3.73
N LEU A 190 -6.02 12.33 4.26
CA LEU A 190 -5.66 12.46 5.67
C LEU A 190 -4.32 13.18 5.79
N ASP A 191 -4.34 14.39 6.36
CA ASP A 191 -3.16 15.13 6.80
C ASP A 191 -2.85 14.75 8.25
N PHE A 192 -1.96 13.77 8.41
CA PHE A 192 -1.56 13.22 9.70
C PHE A 192 -0.96 14.26 10.65
N GLU A 193 -0.11 15.15 10.13
CA GLU A 193 0.60 16.16 10.93
C GLU A 193 -0.36 17.23 11.44
N LYS A 194 -1.33 17.63 10.61
CA LYS A 194 -2.33 18.62 11.00
C LYS A 194 -3.55 18.02 11.69
N ASN A 195 -3.65 16.70 11.79
CA ASN A 195 -4.79 16.01 12.41
C ASN A 195 -6.10 16.32 11.65
N LEU A 196 -6.03 16.36 10.31
CA LEU A 196 -7.14 16.74 9.43
C LEU A 196 -7.49 15.60 8.46
N LEU A 197 -8.78 15.26 8.41
CA LEU A 197 -9.36 14.35 7.43
C LEU A 197 -10.27 15.16 6.49
N TYR A 198 -10.25 14.85 5.21
CA TYR A 198 -11.15 15.45 4.22
C TYR A 198 -12.01 14.37 3.60
N SER A 199 -13.32 14.57 3.67
CA SER A 199 -14.32 13.69 3.08
C SER A 199 -15.08 14.43 1.98
N ILE A 200 -15.39 13.71 0.90
CA ILE A 200 -16.14 14.28 -0.22
C ILE A 200 -17.32 13.37 -0.56
N THR A 201 -18.52 13.96 -0.53
CA THR A 201 -19.77 13.27 -0.84
C THR A 201 -20.51 13.96 -1.97
N PHE A 202 -21.33 13.18 -2.68
CA PHE A 202 -22.20 13.67 -3.75
C PHE A 202 -23.67 13.62 -3.32
N GLY A 203 -24.32 14.79 -3.41
CA GLY A 203 -25.75 14.97 -3.19
C GLY A 203 -26.60 14.57 -4.41
N THR A 204 -27.52 15.45 -4.82
CA THR A 204 -28.31 15.27 -6.05
C THR A 204 -27.75 16.11 -7.19
N SER A 205 -27.28 17.32 -6.88
CA SER A 205 -26.64 18.27 -7.81
C SER A 205 -25.61 19.12 -7.06
N SER A 206 -24.92 18.49 -6.10
CA SER A 206 -23.94 19.16 -5.26
C SER A 206 -22.85 18.21 -4.82
N VAL A 207 -21.66 18.77 -4.64
CA VAL A 207 -20.53 18.09 -3.99
C VAL A 207 -20.28 18.78 -2.67
N THR A 208 -20.25 18.03 -1.58
CA THR A 208 -19.96 18.57 -0.25
C THR A 208 -18.61 18.07 0.22
N ILE A 209 -17.75 19.01 0.59
CA ILE A 209 -16.42 18.76 1.16
C ILE A 209 -16.54 19.02 2.66
N THR A 210 -16.23 18.01 3.45
CA THR A 210 -16.26 18.09 4.92
C THR A 210 -14.82 18.00 5.42
N LYS A 211 -14.37 19.07 6.08
CA LYS A 211 -13.06 19.12 6.75
C LYS A 211 -13.24 18.75 8.21
N ILE A 212 -12.50 17.74 8.64
CA ILE A 212 -12.70 17.10 9.94
C ILE A 212 -11.40 17.15 10.72
N ARG A 213 -11.50 17.51 11.99
CA ARG A 213 -10.45 17.24 12.98
C ARG A 213 -10.58 15.80 13.44
N ILE A 214 -9.50 15.03 13.30
CA ILE A 214 -9.39 13.68 13.83
C ILE A 214 -8.09 13.53 14.62
N PRO A 215 -8.09 13.03 15.87
CA PRO A 215 -6.87 12.91 16.66
C PRO A 215 -5.87 11.92 16.04
N VAL A 216 -4.67 12.40 15.71
CA VAL A 216 -3.57 11.59 15.17
C VAL A 216 -2.36 11.61 16.12
N PHE A 217 -1.69 12.75 16.25
CA PHE A 217 -0.50 12.88 17.11
C PHE A 217 -0.74 13.78 18.33
N ASN A 218 -1.80 14.59 18.30
CA ASN A 218 -2.27 15.33 19.45
C ASN A 218 -3.75 15.02 19.71
N ILE A 219 -4.13 15.10 20.98
CA ILE A 219 -5.48 14.80 21.45
C ILE A 219 -5.94 15.92 22.39
N GLY A 220 -7.17 16.39 22.20
CA GLY A 220 -7.84 17.35 23.04
C GLY A 220 -8.37 16.71 24.32
N LEU A 221 -8.67 17.52 25.34
CA LEU A 221 -9.06 17.06 26.68
C LEU A 221 -10.29 16.14 26.70
N ASN A 222 -11.20 16.29 25.73
CA ASN A 222 -12.44 15.51 25.61
C ASN A 222 -12.46 14.63 24.36
N GLU A 223 -11.35 14.56 23.61
CA GLU A 223 -11.24 13.71 22.44
C GLU A 223 -10.89 12.28 22.85
N LYS A 224 -11.33 11.33 22.03
CA LYS A 224 -11.09 9.90 22.12
C LYS A 224 -10.45 9.40 20.83
N LEU A 225 -9.83 8.23 20.91
CA LEU A 225 -9.12 7.58 19.79
C LEU A 225 -9.94 6.48 19.11
N ASP A 226 -11.24 6.41 19.44
CA ASP A 226 -12.26 5.52 18.87
C ASP A 226 -13.08 6.20 17.75
N ASP A 227 -12.60 7.34 17.25
CA ASP A 227 -13.24 8.20 16.24
C ASP A 227 -14.62 8.78 16.64
N THR A 228 -15.20 8.43 17.81
CA THR A 228 -16.54 8.89 18.23
C THR A 228 -16.63 10.41 18.45
N THR A 229 -15.48 11.04 18.68
CA THR A 229 -15.33 12.46 19.05
C THR A 229 -14.73 13.32 17.94
N TYR A 230 -14.60 12.79 16.71
CA TYR A 230 -14.16 13.63 15.60
C TYR A 230 -15.08 14.86 15.48
N THR A 231 -14.49 15.98 15.07
CA THR A 231 -15.20 17.26 14.97
C THR A 231 -15.18 17.77 13.53
N VAL A 232 -16.34 18.11 12.99
CA VAL A 232 -16.44 18.83 11.71
C VAL A 232 -16.02 20.27 11.95
N LEU A 233 -15.01 20.73 11.21
CA LEU A 233 -14.49 22.09 11.30
C LEU A 233 -15.13 23.03 10.27
N GLU A 234 -15.39 22.50 9.09
CA GLU A 234 -15.86 23.26 7.94
C GLU A 234 -16.60 22.33 6.98
N GLU A 235 -17.69 22.82 6.40
CA GLU A 235 -18.42 22.17 5.32
C GLU A 235 -18.57 23.16 4.17
N GLN A 236 -18.04 22.80 3.00
CA GLN A 236 -18.20 23.56 1.77
C GLN A 236 -19.09 22.77 0.82
N THR A 237 -20.20 23.37 0.39
CA THR A 237 -21.07 22.80 -0.65
C THR A 237 -20.84 23.52 -1.97
N LEU A 238 -20.55 22.73 -3.00
CA LEU A 238 -20.35 23.17 -4.38
C LEU A 238 -21.58 22.76 -5.20
N THR A 239 -22.27 23.71 -5.80
CA THR A 239 -23.40 23.43 -6.72
C THR A 239 -22.84 23.04 -8.08
N THR A 240 -23.13 21.83 -8.54
CA THR A 240 -22.67 21.33 -9.84
C THR A 240 -23.73 21.55 -10.91
N GLU A 241 -23.32 21.84 -12.14
CA GLU A 241 -24.25 22.02 -13.27
C GLU A 241 -24.37 20.74 -14.10
N SER A 242 -23.23 20.09 -14.34
CA SER A 242 -23.05 18.95 -15.23
C SER A 242 -22.54 17.71 -14.50
N PHE A 243 -21.77 17.87 -13.42
CA PHE A 243 -21.28 16.74 -12.67
C PHE A 243 -22.40 16.09 -11.84
N THR A 244 -22.58 14.79 -12.04
CA THR A 244 -23.48 13.95 -11.26
C THR A 244 -22.92 12.55 -11.13
N PHE A 245 -23.25 11.85 -10.05
CA PHE A 245 -23.12 10.39 -10.05
C PHE A 245 -24.25 9.80 -10.90
N MET A 246 -23.86 9.13 -12.00
CA MET A 246 -24.73 8.39 -12.91
C MET A 246 -25.38 7.19 -12.21
N GLY A 247 -26.39 6.59 -12.85
CA GLY A 247 -27.20 5.50 -12.32
C GLY A 247 -28.38 5.97 -11.48
N ASP A 248 -29.42 5.14 -11.36
CA ASP A 248 -30.65 5.46 -10.62
C ASP A 248 -30.61 4.92 -9.20
N TYR A 249 -30.76 3.60 -9.05
CA TYR A 249 -30.75 2.89 -7.76
C TYR A 249 -29.36 2.87 -7.14
N THR A 250 -28.38 2.33 -7.89
CA THR A 250 -26.97 2.37 -7.54
C THR A 250 -26.34 3.58 -8.20
N LYS A 251 -25.64 4.40 -7.41
CA LYS A 251 -24.88 5.54 -7.93
C LYS A 251 -23.48 5.10 -8.30
N TYR A 252 -23.07 5.40 -9.53
CA TYR A 252 -21.74 5.09 -10.05
C TYR A 252 -20.86 6.33 -9.97
N GLY A 253 -19.92 6.37 -9.04
CA GLY A 253 -19.03 7.51 -8.94
C GLY A 253 -18.09 7.41 -7.76
N GLU A 254 -16.97 8.13 -7.86
CA GLU A 254 -15.97 8.13 -6.82
C GLU A 254 -15.16 9.43 -6.77
N PHE A 255 -14.69 9.79 -5.58
CA PHE A 255 -13.77 10.90 -5.34
C PHE A 255 -12.40 10.39 -4.91
N MET A 256 -11.36 11.05 -5.41
CA MET A 256 -9.96 10.68 -5.22
C MET A 256 -9.09 11.92 -5.00
N ASP A 257 -8.08 11.78 -4.15
CA ASP A 257 -6.97 12.71 -4.12
C ASP A 257 -6.06 12.48 -5.34
N GLY A 258 -5.77 13.55 -6.09
CA GLY A 258 -4.82 13.50 -7.20
C GLY A 258 -3.36 13.64 -6.79
N HIS A 259 -3.11 14.02 -5.53
CA HIS A 259 -1.80 14.37 -4.98
C HIS A 259 -1.07 15.48 -5.77
N ASP A 260 -1.83 16.34 -6.44
CA ASP A 260 -1.36 17.42 -7.32
C ASP A 260 -1.96 18.79 -6.96
N GLY A 261 -2.51 18.90 -5.74
CA GLY A 261 -3.23 20.09 -5.27
C GLY A 261 -4.71 20.10 -5.63
N TYR A 262 -5.24 19.03 -6.24
CA TYR A 262 -6.65 18.89 -6.58
C TYR A 262 -7.24 17.58 -6.06
N TRP A 263 -8.52 17.63 -5.70
CA TRP A 263 -9.36 16.43 -5.63
C TRP A 263 -10.10 16.27 -6.95
N TYR A 264 -10.37 15.02 -7.31
CA TYR A 264 -11.08 14.66 -8.53
C TYR A 264 -12.29 13.81 -8.19
N GLY A 265 -13.43 14.09 -8.83
CA GLY A 265 -14.59 13.23 -8.86
C GLY A 265 -14.81 12.69 -10.27
N PHE A 266 -15.15 11.41 -10.38
CA PHE A 266 -15.46 10.75 -11.65
C PHE A 266 -16.74 9.95 -11.53
N SER A 267 -17.48 9.84 -12.63
CA SER A 267 -18.68 9.02 -12.71
C SER A 267 -18.87 8.45 -14.11
N ASN A 268 -19.08 7.13 -14.18
CA ASN A 268 -19.43 6.41 -15.40
C ASN A 268 -20.26 5.17 -15.09
N GLU A 269 -21.22 4.85 -15.94
CA GLU A 269 -21.78 3.51 -15.99
C GLU A 269 -20.80 2.55 -16.70
N PRO A 270 -20.75 1.26 -16.33
CA PRO A 270 -19.88 0.31 -16.99
C PRO A 270 -20.36 0.03 -18.41
N ASN A 271 -19.43 -0.10 -19.36
CA ASN A 271 -19.75 -0.36 -20.77
C ASN A 271 -18.89 -1.47 -21.37
N SER A 272 -19.54 -2.43 -22.01
CA SER A 272 -18.90 -3.58 -22.67
C SER A 272 -18.55 -3.32 -24.14
N SER A 273 -19.09 -2.24 -24.72
CA SER A 273 -18.95 -1.85 -26.12
C SER A 273 -19.14 -0.35 -26.30
N GLY A 274 -18.87 0.14 -27.52
CA GLY A 274 -19.01 1.55 -27.87
C GLY A 274 -18.00 2.47 -27.17
N ASP A 275 -18.35 3.75 -27.13
CA ASP A 275 -17.57 4.77 -26.42
C ASP A 275 -18.02 4.84 -24.96
N ALA A 276 -17.08 5.02 -24.04
CA ALA A 276 -17.42 5.26 -22.63
C ALA A 276 -17.75 6.73 -22.41
N LYS A 277 -18.84 7.00 -21.71
CA LYS A 277 -19.17 8.33 -21.20
C LYS A 277 -18.71 8.46 -19.76
N MET A 278 -18.08 9.58 -19.44
CA MET A 278 -17.64 9.88 -18.08
C MET A 278 -17.92 11.35 -17.79
N VAL A 279 -18.50 11.67 -16.63
CA VAL A 279 -18.52 13.04 -16.11
C VAL A 279 -17.48 13.16 -15.00
N TRP A 280 -16.91 14.35 -14.88
CA TRP A 280 -15.82 14.61 -13.95
C TRP A 280 -15.94 15.99 -13.33
N ILE A 281 -15.36 16.13 -12.14
CA ILE A 281 -15.16 17.39 -11.45
C ILE A 281 -13.72 17.42 -10.92
N ARG A 282 -13.07 18.56 -11.04
CA ARG A 282 -11.73 18.84 -10.52
C ARG A 282 -11.82 20.02 -9.57
N ILE A 283 -11.48 19.80 -8.31
CA ILE A 283 -11.67 20.74 -7.21
C ILE A 283 -10.30 21.15 -6.67
N SER A 284 -10.03 22.45 -6.63
CA SER A 284 -8.84 23.04 -6.02
C SER A 284 -8.86 22.83 -4.50
N LYS A 285 -7.80 22.23 -3.94
CA LYS A 285 -7.66 22.11 -2.47
C LYS A 285 -7.42 23.45 -1.78
N LYS A 286 -7.02 24.48 -2.53
CA LYS A 286 -6.61 25.79 -1.98
C LYS A 286 -7.82 26.66 -1.61
N ASP A 287 -8.82 26.68 -2.47
CA ASP A 287 -9.94 27.63 -2.42
C ASP A 287 -11.28 27.01 -2.83
N TYR A 288 -11.31 25.69 -3.05
CA TYR A 288 -12.48 24.93 -3.48
C TYR A 288 -13.10 25.40 -4.82
N SER A 289 -12.40 26.25 -5.57
CA SER A 289 -12.76 26.52 -6.96
C SER A 289 -12.71 25.22 -7.77
N PHE A 290 -13.64 25.04 -8.69
CA PHE A 290 -13.73 23.80 -9.44
C PHE A 290 -14.06 24.03 -10.91
N THR A 291 -13.71 23.02 -11.69
CA THR A 291 -14.14 22.86 -13.09
C THR A 291 -14.76 21.48 -13.20
N GLU A 292 -15.70 21.34 -14.12
CA GLU A 292 -16.38 20.07 -14.37
C GLU A 292 -16.66 19.92 -15.87
N GLY A 293 -16.97 18.70 -16.28
CA GLY A 293 -17.35 18.44 -17.64
C GLY A 293 -17.61 16.97 -17.90
N SER A 294 -17.61 16.63 -19.17
CA SER A 294 -17.83 15.26 -19.64
C SER A 294 -16.82 14.86 -20.69
N TRP A 295 -16.43 13.59 -20.69
CA TRP A 295 -15.62 12.95 -21.70
C TRP A 295 -16.44 11.89 -22.44
N THR A 296 -16.19 11.79 -23.75
CA THR A 296 -16.54 10.61 -24.54
C THR A 296 -15.23 9.94 -24.95
N LEU A 297 -14.93 8.81 -24.33
CA LEU A 297 -13.69 8.08 -24.50
C LEU A 297 -13.88 7.02 -25.59
N SER A 298 -13.33 7.29 -26.77
CA SER A 298 -13.63 6.49 -27.95
C SER A 298 -13.17 5.05 -27.79
N LYS A 299 -14.09 4.09 -28.00
CA LYS A 299 -13.86 2.63 -27.92
C LYS A 299 -13.30 2.13 -26.58
N ALA A 300 -13.29 2.96 -25.55
CA ALA A 300 -12.90 2.55 -24.19
C ALA A 300 -14.05 1.77 -23.55
N LYS A 301 -13.74 0.58 -23.03
CA LYS A 301 -14.70 -0.32 -22.35
C LYS A 301 -14.40 -0.35 -20.87
N LEU A 302 -15.01 0.53 -20.12
CA LEU A 302 -14.69 0.74 -18.71
C LEU A 302 -15.57 -0.09 -17.81
N SER A 303 -15.00 -0.59 -16.71
CA SER A 303 -15.78 -0.80 -15.50
C SER A 303 -16.18 0.55 -14.91
N GLU A 304 -17.16 0.55 -14.03
CA GLU A 304 -17.48 1.69 -13.18
C GLU A 304 -16.30 2.04 -12.26
N VAL A 305 -16.05 3.33 -12.05
CA VAL A 305 -15.00 3.81 -11.13
C VAL A 305 -15.27 3.45 -9.66
N GLY A 306 -16.53 3.23 -9.30
CA GLY A 306 -16.99 2.93 -7.96
C GLY A 306 -18.51 2.92 -7.88
N THR A 307 -19.07 2.40 -6.79
CA THR A 307 -20.52 2.35 -6.55
C THR A 307 -20.87 2.75 -5.14
N ARG A 308 -22.05 3.34 -4.95
CA ARG A 308 -22.65 3.61 -3.63
C ARG A 308 -24.13 3.27 -3.66
N ALA A 309 -24.64 2.64 -2.60
CA ALA A 309 -26.08 2.46 -2.38
C ALA A 309 -26.56 3.51 -1.36
N LYS A 310 -27.70 4.16 -1.62
CA LYS A 310 -28.22 5.25 -0.76
C LYS A 310 -29.26 4.79 0.26
N ASP A 311 -29.79 3.58 0.14
CA ASP A 311 -30.97 3.08 0.85
C ASP A 311 -30.70 1.86 1.75
N GLY A 312 -29.43 1.53 1.99
CA GLY A 312 -29.01 0.42 2.85
C GLY A 312 -29.18 0.68 4.34
N SER A 313 -29.35 -0.39 5.12
CA SER A 313 -29.32 -0.33 6.58
C SER A 313 -27.90 -0.15 7.14
N TYR A 314 -26.87 -0.17 6.30
CA TYR A 314 -25.45 0.02 6.62
C TYR A 314 -24.76 0.76 5.45
N PRO A 315 -23.57 1.36 5.68
CA PRO A 315 -22.75 1.92 4.63
C PRO A 315 -22.39 0.91 3.52
N GLU A 316 -22.57 1.33 2.27
CA GLU A 316 -22.19 0.56 1.07
C GLU A 316 -21.38 1.42 0.10
N ARG A 317 -20.11 1.03 -0.14
CA ARG A 317 -19.19 1.75 -1.03
C ARG A 317 -18.22 0.78 -1.69
N ASN A 318 -18.13 0.83 -3.02
CA ASN A 318 -17.08 0.14 -3.76
C ASN A 318 -16.17 1.13 -4.48
N VAL A 319 -14.86 0.90 -4.42
CA VAL A 319 -13.84 1.72 -5.08
C VAL A 319 -13.09 0.88 -6.09
N LYS A 320 -13.07 1.30 -7.36
CA LYS A 320 -12.43 0.54 -8.45
C LYS A 320 -11.40 1.34 -9.23
N CYS A 321 -11.19 2.62 -8.90
CA CYS A 321 -10.23 3.48 -9.58
C CYS A 321 -9.19 4.06 -8.61
N CYS A 322 -8.15 4.68 -9.17
CA CYS A 322 -7.25 5.56 -8.43
C CYS A 322 -6.70 6.63 -9.37
N VAL A 323 -6.17 7.73 -8.80
CA VAL A 323 -5.48 8.78 -9.56
C VAL A 323 -4.01 8.76 -9.21
N ARG A 324 -3.15 8.82 -10.23
CA ARG A 324 -1.69 8.87 -10.08
C ARG A 324 -1.09 9.79 -11.13
N LYS A 325 -0.42 10.86 -10.67
CA LYS A 325 0.36 11.79 -11.51
C LYS A 325 -0.44 12.37 -12.69
N GLY A 326 -1.68 12.82 -12.43
CA GLY A 326 -2.56 13.40 -13.46
C GLY A 326 -3.23 12.38 -14.39
N TYR A 327 -3.23 11.10 -14.03
CA TYR A 327 -3.96 10.06 -14.77
C TYR A 327 -4.93 9.33 -13.85
N LEU A 328 -6.15 9.13 -14.32
CA LEU A 328 -7.13 8.22 -13.76
C LEU A 328 -6.86 6.79 -14.29
N TYR A 329 -6.86 5.82 -13.39
CA TYR A 329 -6.75 4.40 -13.72
C TYR A 329 -8.07 3.70 -13.45
N VAL A 330 -8.62 3.02 -14.45
CA VAL A 330 -9.91 2.30 -14.36
C VAL A 330 -9.79 0.91 -14.99
N PRO A 331 -10.20 -0.17 -14.32
CA PRO A 331 -10.24 -1.50 -14.91
C PRO A 331 -11.04 -1.54 -16.21
N SER A 332 -10.59 -2.34 -17.17
CA SER A 332 -11.39 -2.62 -18.35
C SER A 332 -12.58 -3.50 -17.98
N TYR A 333 -13.69 -3.34 -18.67
CA TYR A 333 -14.92 -4.12 -18.45
C TYR A 333 -14.67 -5.63 -18.51
N ASP A 334 -13.79 -6.06 -19.41
CA ASP A 334 -13.42 -7.46 -19.60
C ASP A 334 -12.34 -7.97 -18.61
N LYS A 335 -11.87 -7.11 -17.69
CA LYS A 335 -10.87 -7.40 -16.66
C LYS A 335 -9.52 -7.85 -17.20
N LYS A 336 -9.19 -7.50 -18.46
CA LYS A 336 -7.93 -7.85 -19.12
C LYS A 336 -6.93 -6.70 -19.20
N GLY A 337 -7.31 -5.53 -18.73
CA GLY A 337 -6.47 -4.33 -18.75
C GLY A 337 -6.93 -3.29 -17.74
N VAL A 338 -6.15 -2.22 -17.64
CA VAL A 338 -6.50 -1.01 -16.91
C VAL A 338 -6.32 0.17 -17.86
N TYR A 339 -7.36 0.96 -18.06
CA TYR A 339 -7.28 2.21 -18.80
C TYR A 339 -6.58 3.25 -17.95
N LYS A 340 -5.57 3.90 -18.55
CA LYS A 340 -4.88 5.07 -18.06
C LYS A 340 -5.39 6.27 -18.87
N ILE A 341 -6.09 7.18 -18.21
CA ILE A 341 -6.79 8.32 -18.83
C ILE A 341 -6.22 9.60 -18.26
N ASN A 342 -5.70 10.48 -19.11
CA ASN A 342 -5.15 11.77 -18.67
C ASN A 342 -6.28 12.69 -18.17
N THR A 343 -6.15 13.21 -16.95
CA THR A 343 -7.20 14.04 -16.33
C THR A 343 -7.33 15.42 -16.98
N ALA A 344 -6.35 15.86 -17.76
CA ALA A 344 -6.37 17.12 -18.49
C ALA A 344 -6.64 16.96 -20.01
N ASN A 345 -6.59 15.73 -20.54
CA ASN A 345 -6.74 15.48 -21.97
C ASN A 345 -7.46 14.15 -22.23
N SER A 346 -8.77 14.20 -22.51
CA SER A 346 -9.58 13.01 -22.75
C SER A 346 -9.27 12.25 -24.04
N ALA A 347 -8.40 12.77 -24.91
CA ALA A 347 -7.88 12.03 -26.06
C ALA A 347 -6.66 11.16 -25.71
N ASP A 348 -5.99 11.43 -24.59
CA ASP A 348 -4.87 10.65 -24.08
C ASP A 348 -5.39 9.52 -23.18
N VAL A 349 -5.75 8.42 -23.85
CA VAL A 349 -6.28 7.20 -23.26
C VAL A 349 -5.45 6.02 -23.74
N THR A 350 -4.83 5.30 -22.81
CA THR A 350 -4.05 4.10 -23.10
C THR A 350 -4.56 2.92 -22.30
N LEU A 351 -4.70 1.75 -22.92
CA LEU A 351 -4.96 0.51 -22.21
C LEU A 351 -3.64 -0.14 -21.79
N ILE A 352 -3.42 -0.33 -20.50
CA ILE A 352 -2.35 -1.15 -19.96
C ILE A 352 -2.85 -2.61 -19.96
N PRO A 353 -2.32 -3.49 -20.83
CA PRO A 353 -2.76 -4.88 -20.86
C PRO A 353 -2.22 -5.64 -19.65
N LEU A 354 -3.07 -6.40 -18.96
CA LEU A 354 -2.63 -7.24 -17.85
C LEU A 354 -1.87 -8.49 -18.32
N GLY A 355 -2.13 -8.95 -19.55
CA GLY A 355 -1.61 -10.23 -20.06
C GLY A 355 -2.37 -11.46 -19.54
N PHE A 356 -3.40 -11.26 -18.73
CA PHE A 356 -4.32 -12.28 -18.22
C PHE A 356 -5.67 -11.65 -17.89
N THR A 357 -6.69 -12.49 -17.66
CA THR A 357 -7.97 -12.02 -17.11
C THR A 357 -7.86 -11.97 -15.59
N SER A 358 -7.88 -10.78 -15.01
CA SER A 358 -7.92 -10.59 -13.56
C SER A 358 -9.24 -11.11 -12.98
N LYS A 359 -9.16 -11.70 -11.78
CA LYS A 359 -10.37 -12.01 -11.00
C LYS A 359 -11.07 -10.72 -10.55
N LEU A 360 -10.30 -9.63 -10.46
CA LEU A 360 -10.70 -8.30 -9.99
C LEU A 360 -11.51 -8.42 -8.70
N LYS A 361 -10.89 -8.97 -7.67
CA LYS A 361 -11.46 -9.10 -6.32
C LYS A 361 -11.05 -7.90 -5.46
N SER A 362 -11.82 -7.64 -4.41
CA SER A 362 -11.46 -6.70 -3.36
C SER A 362 -10.08 -7.02 -2.79
N LEU A 363 -9.34 -5.96 -2.43
CA LEU A 363 -8.10 -6.03 -1.67
C LEU A 363 -8.35 -6.46 -0.22
N GLY A 364 -9.54 -6.17 0.31
CA GLY A 364 -9.96 -6.55 1.64
C GLY A 364 -10.83 -7.80 1.66
N GLU A 365 -11.33 -8.15 2.84
CA GLU A 365 -12.42 -9.12 2.98
C GLU A 365 -13.67 -8.66 2.19
N ALA A 366 -14.44 -9.62 1.69
CA ALA A 366 -15.68 -9.33 0.99
C ALA A 366 -16.75 -8.76 1.94
N GLY A 367 -17.54 -7.81 1.48
CA GLY A 367 -18.51 -7.14 2.34
C GLY A 367 -19.34 -6.06 1.66
N SER A 368 -19.98 -5.22 2.48
CA SER A 368 -20.74 -4.05 2.00
C SER A 368 -19.81 -2.91 1.51
N CYS A 369 -18.55 -2.91 1.94
CA CYS A 369 -17.53 -2.00 1.46
C CYS A 369 -16.34 -2.75 0.85
N GLU A 370 -15.97 -2.42 -0.38
CA GLU A 370 -14.89 -3.11 -1.10
C GLU A 370 -14.01 -2.16 -1.92
N VAL A 371 -12.69 -2.27 -1.77
CA VAL A 371 -11.72 -1.51 -2.59
C VAL A 371 -10.96 -2.49 -3.46
N TYR A 372 -11.06 -2.32 -4.76
CA TYR A 372 -10.49 -3.21 -5.77
C TYR A 372 -9.13 -2.71 -6.28
N MET A 373 -8.90 -1.40 -6.19
CA MET A 373 -7.67 -0.76 -6.64
C MET A 373 -7.39 0.48 -5.78
N THR A 374 -6.15 0.64 -5.35
CA THR A 374 -5.69 1.80 -4.56
C THR A 374 -4.26 2.14 -4.94
N LEU A 375 -3.85 3.37 -4.61
CA LEU A 375 -2.45 3.79 -4.68
C LEU A 375 -1.74 3.44 -3.37
N LEU A 376 -0.50 2.97 -3.47
CA LEU A 376 0.44 2.83 -2.36
C LEU A 376 1.79 3.43 -2.82
N GLY A 377 2.13 4.60 -2.30
CA GLY A 377 3.23 5.40 -2.84
C GLY A 377 2.94 5.78 -4.30
N ASP A 378 3.73 5.26 -5.24
CA ASP A 378 3.51 5.41 -6.69
C ASP A 378 3.11 4.10 -7.39
N MET A 379 2.91 3.02 -6.63
CA MET A 379 2.45 1.74 -7.14
C MET A 379 0.95 1.60 -7.01
N ILE A 380 0.30 1.15 -8.07
CA ILE A 380 -1.12 0.80 -8.03
C ILE A 380 -1.23 -0.65 -7.57
N VAL A 381 -2.04 -0.88 -6.56
CA VAL A 381 -2.24 -2.19 -5.95
C VAL A 381 -3.69 -2.61 -6.17
N ALA A 382 -3.88 -3.77 -6.80
CA ALA A 382 -5.18 -4.40 -6.99
C ALA A 382 -5.19 -5.82 -6.41
N GLY A 383 -6.36 -6.47 -6.45
CA GLY A 383 -6.56 -7.80 -5.86
C GLY A 383 -5.47 -8.81 -6.28
N ASP A 384 -5.33 -9.08 -7.57
CA ASP A 384 -4.40 -10.08 -8.14
C ASP A 384 -3.35 -9.50 -9.09
N PHE A 385 -3.13 -8.18 -9.05
CA PHE A 385 -2.07 -7.52 -9.81
C PHE A 385 -1.61 -6.21 -9.17
N GLN A 386 -0.47 -5.73 -9.65
CA GLN A 386 0.08 -4.41 -9.37
C GLN A 386 0.51 -3.74 -10.67
N ILE A 387 0.52 -2.41 -10.68
CA ILE A 387 1.08 -1.61 -11.77
C ILE A 387 2.15 -0.69 -11.20
N THR A 388 3.37 -0.88 -11.67
CA THR A 388 4.54 -0.08 -11.28
C THR A 388 4.44 1.35 -11.80
N ALA A 389 5.37 2.21 -11.38
CA ALA A 389 5.42 3.61 -11.78
C ALA A 389 5.64 3.84 -13.29
N ASP A 390 6.23 2.85 -13.97
CA ASP A 390 6.47 2.79 -15.42
C ASP A 390 5.41 1.93 -16.15
N ASP A 391 4.25 1.70 -15.52
CA ASP A 391 3.10 0.98 -16.09
C ASP A 391 3.33 -0.52 -16.39
N ARG A 392 4.36 -1.13 -15.80
CA ARG A 392 4.58 -2.59 -15.88
C ARG A 392 3.62 -3.32 -14.94
N VAL A 393 2.96 -4.34 -15.47
CA VAL A 393 2.05 -5.19 -14.72
C VAL A 393 2.82 -6.32 -14.02
N ILE A 394 2.54 -6.51 -12.73
CA ILE A 394 3.02 -7.64 -11.94
C ILE A 394 1.80 -8.43 -11.47
N LYS A 395 1.73 -9.71 -11.85
CA LYS A 395 0.69 -10.61 -11.35
C LYS A 395 0.99 -11.03 -9.91
N THR A 396 -0.03 -10.99 -9.06
CA THR A 396 0.06 -11.46 -7.67
C THR A 396 -0.91 -12.62 -7.41
N GLN A 397 -0.84 -13.21 -6.22
CA GLN A 397 -1.64 -14.39 -5.84
C GLN A 397 -3.14 -14.09 -5.87
N GLY A 398 -3.54 -12.89 -5.44
CA GLY A 398 -4.96 -12.53 -5.36
C GLY A 398 -5.60 -12.76 -4.01
N SER A 399 -4.81 -12.72 -2.92
CA SER A 399 -5.33 -12.90 -1.56
C SER A 399 -5.91 -11.60 -1.01
N ALA A 400 -6.90 -11.71 -0.10
CA ALA A 400 -7.31 -10.58 0.71
C ALA A 400 -6.16 -10.19 1.64
N ARG A 401 -5.82 -8.90 1.68
CA ARG A 401 -4.69 -8.34 2.43
C ARG A 401 -5.13 -7.39 3.55
N PHE A 402 -6.40 -6.99 3.52
CA PHE A 402 -7.00 -6.07 4.49
C PHE A 402 -8.32 -6.64 5.01
N GLU A 403 -8.80 -6.05 6.09
CA GLU A 403 -10.20 -6.18 6.51
C GLU A 403 -11.11 -5.48 5.48
N ALA A 404 -12.43 -5.65 5.60
CA ALA A 404 -13.38 -5.00 4.69
C ALA A 404 -13.19 -3.47 4.69
N MET A 405 -12.83 -2.90 3.53
CA MET A 405 -12.35 -1.52 3.42
C MET A 405 -13.27 -0.67 2.54
N ALA A 406 -13.49 0.58 2.94
CA ALA A 406 -14.28 1.55 2.19
C ALA A 406 -13.42 2.67 1.60
N THR A 407 -12.38 3.10 2.31
CA THR A 407 -11.50 4.21 1.89
C THR A 407 -10.31 3.74 1.05
N PRO A 408 -9.72 4.62 0.23
CA PRO A 408 -8.31 4.46 -0.17
C PRO A 408 -7.39 4.29 1.05
N LEU A 409 -6.16 3.87 0.79
CA LEU A 409 -5.12 3.73 1.83
C LEU A 409 -4.48 5.09 2.14
N PHE A 410 -4.42 5.45 3.42
CA PHE A 410 -3.71 6.64 3.90
C PHE A 410 -2.39 6.23 4.54
N GLN A 411 -1.28 6.56 3.88
CA GLN A 411 0.05 6.17 4.35
C GLN A 411 0.71 7.30 5.12
N TYR A 412 1.27 6.97 6.29
CA TYR A 412 2.18 7.83 7.05
C TYR A 412 3.41 7.03 7.45
N LYS A 413 4.55 7.32 6.79
CA LYS A 413 5.79 6.56 6.95
C LYS A 413 5.52 5.06 6.80
N ASN A 414 5.73 4.27 7.87
CA ASN A 414 5.53 2.83 7.87
C ASN A 414 4.07 2.38 8.03
N PHE A 415 3.18 3.29 8.42
CA PHE A 415 1.81 2.97 8.78
C PHE A 415 0.85 3.25 7.63
N VAL A 416 -0.15 2.39 7.49
CA VAL A 416 -1.23 2.54 6.51
C VAL A 416 -2.56 2.46 7.24
N PHE A 417 -3.42 3.44 7.02
CA PHE A 417 -4.73 3.55 7.66
C PHE A 417 -5.84 3.44 6.64
N MET A 418 -6.95 2.84 7.06
CA MET A 418 -8.19 2.80 6.29
C MET A 418 -9.40 2.73 7.22
N TRP A 419 -10.54 3.17 6.69
CA TRP A 419 -11.85 2.93 7.29
C TRP A 419 -12.65 2.01 6.39
N GLY A 420 -13.48 1.18 7.01
CA GLY A 420 -14.37 0.29 6.29
C GLY A 420 -15.25 -0.51 7.22
N GLY A 421 -15.99 -1.45 6.66
CA GLY A 421 -16.98 -2.20 7.39
C GLY A 421 -17.69 -3.18 6.50
N SER A 422 -18.38 -4.10 7.16
CA SER A 422 -19.21 -5.09 6.49
C SER A 422 -20.43 -5.36 7.35
N TYR A 423 -21.61 -4.99 6.85
CA TYR A 423 -22.91 -5.33 7.45
C TYR A 423 -23.03 -5.00 8.96
N GLY A 424 -22.73 -3.76 9.38
CA GLY A 424 -22.85 -3.33 10.78
C GLY A 424 -21.65 -3.66 11.66
N LYS A 425 -20.49 -3.93 11.03
CA LYS A 425 -19.19 -4.17 11.70
C LYS A 425 -18.14 -3.18 11.20
N GLU A 426 -18.45 -1.90 11.38
CA GLU A 426 -17.62 -0.78 10.93
C GLU A 426 -16.38 -0.64 11.81
N HIS A 427 -15.25 -0.35 11.17
CA HIS A 427 -13.95 -0.27 11.84
C HIS A 427 -13.01 0.74 11.19
N ARG A 428 -12.05 1.19 11.99
CA ARG A 428 -10.80 1.78 11.53
C ARG A 428 -9.68 0.77 11.70
N CYS A 429 -8.86 0.58 10.67
CA CYS A 429 -7.67 -0.25 10.76
C CYS A 429 -6.39 0.54 10.57
N ALA A 430 -5.35 0.11 11.29
CA ALA A 430 -3.98 0.52 11.07
C ALA A 430 -3.13 -0.72 10.77
N TYR A 431 -2.36 -0.64 9.68
CA TYR A 431 -1.44 -1.67 9.22
C TYR A 431 -0.02 -1.14 9.23
N LEU A 432 0.93 -2.06 9.41
CA LEU A 432 2.33 -1.85 9.08
C LEU A 432 2.57 -2.33 7.65
N LEU A 433 3.09 -1.46 6.78
CA LEU A 433 3.66 -1.87 5.50
C LEU A 433 4.99 -2.57 5.82
N THR A 434 5.10 -3.86 5.55
CA THR A 434 6.21 -4.69 6.04
C THR A 434 7.50 -4.68 5.20
N PRO A 435 7.50 -4.39 3.87
CA PRO A 435 8.73 -4.37 3.06
C PRO A 435 9.46 -3.01 3.18
N TYR A 436 9.68 -2.52 4.41
CA TYR A 436 10.49 -1.33 4.65
C TYR A 436 11.98 -1.64 4.56
N LEU A 437 12.77 -0.62 4.26
CA LEU A 437 14.22 -0.65 4.29
C LEU A 437 14.65 -0.34 5.72
N ALA A 438 15.08 -1.33 6.50
CA ALA A 438 15.67 -1.14 7.83
C ALA A 438 17.16 -0.74 7.75
N SER A 439 17.80 -1.16 6.66
CA SER A 439 19.14 -0.72 6.27
C SER A 439 19.27 -0.69 4.76
N ILE A 440 20.30 -0.03 4.27
CA ILE A 440 20.66 0.05 2.85
C ILE A 440 22.15 -0.28 2.72
N ASN A 441 22.50 -1.19 1.81
CA ASN A 441 23.86 -1.52 1.41
C ASN A 441 23.93 -1.47 -0.12
N ASN A 442 24.43 -0.37 -0.68
CA ASN A 442 24.75 -0.32 -2.10
C ASN A 442 26.04 -1.12 -2.38
N LEU A 443 26.06 -1.84 -3.49
CA LEU A 443 27.27 -2.53 -3.94
C LEU A 443 28.15 -1.54 -4.71
N SER A 444 29.46 -1.57 -4.41
CA SER A 444 30.49 -0.86 -5.18
C SER A 444 30.51 -1.27 -6.66
N SER A 445 30.11 -2.51 -6.95
CA SER A 445 29.82 -3.00 -8.30
C SER A 445 28.63 -3.95 -8.27
N ALA A 446 27.70 -3.78 -9.21
CA ALA A 446 26.58 -4.70 -9.35
C ALA A 446 27.06 -6.11 -9.73
N VAL A 447 26.38 -7.13 -9.18
CA VAL A 447 26.64 -8.54 -9.47
C VAL A 447 25.45 -9.18 -10.17
N VAL A 448 25.71 -10.23 -10.95
CA VAL A 448 24.67 -10.96 -11.68
C VAL A 448 24.53 -12.36 -11.11
N LYS A 449 23.34 -12.63 -10.56
CA LYS A 449 22.90 -13.97 -10.17
C LYS A 449 22.10 -14.59 -11.31
N ASN A 450 22.57 -15.72 -11.82
CA ASN A 450 21.92 -16.47 -12.90
C ASN A 450 21.71 -17.94 -12.50
N THR A 451 21.21 -18.74 -13.44
CA THR A 451 20.91 -20.16 -13.24
C THR A 451 22.11 -21.07 -13.09
N ASP A 452 23.32 -20.57 -13.31
CA ASP A 452 24.57 -21.34 -13.18
C ASP A 452 25.28 -21.04 -11.85
N LYS A 453 24.72 -20.16 -11.02
CA LYS A 453 25.32 -19.74 -9.75
C LYS A 453 24.39 -20.08 -8.59
N THR A 454 24.93 -20.51 -7.45
CA THR A 454 24.25 -20.34 -6.15
C THR A 454 24.62 -18.99 -5.55
N MET A 455 23.83 -18.51 -4.59
CA MET A 455 24.16 -17.29 -3.84
C MET A 455 24.01 -17.54 -2.35
N LYS A 456 25.02 -17.17 -1.58
CA LYS A 456 24.98 -17.11 -0.12
C LYS A 456 25.18 -15.67 0.31
N ILE A 457 24.33 -15.18 1.20
CA ILE A 457 24.44 -13.84 1.77
C ILE A 457 24.57 -13.98 3.27
N THR A 458 25.72 -13.59 3.80
CA THR A 458 25.94 -13.47 5.24
C THR A 458 25.82 -12.01 5.64
N TYR A 459 24.93 -11.70 6.57
CA TYR A 459 24.75 -10.35 7.09
C TYR A 459 24.88 -10.35 8.60
N THR A 460 25.87 -9.64 9.13
CA THR A 460 26.10 -9.50 10.56
C THR A 460 25.70 -8.10 10.99
N LEU A 461 24.68 -7.97 11.83
CA LEU A 461 24.20 -6.70 12.36
C LEU A 461 24.49 -6.65 13.86
N THR A 462 25.29 -5.68 14.31
CA THR A 462 25.73 -5.52 15.69
C THR A 462 25.47 -4.13 16.25
N GLU A 463 25.39 -4.05 17.56
CA GLU A 463 25.28 -2.83 18.35
C GLU A 463 26.69 -2.32 18.70
N GLU A 464 26.94 -1.04 18.42
CA GLU A 464 28.11 -0.30 18.89
C GLU A 464 27.70 0.57 20.09
N THR A 465 28.44 0.42 21.19
CA THR A 465 28.37 1.31 22.35
C THR A 465 28.97 2.65 21.96
N ILE A 466 28.22 3.74 22.18
CA ILE A 466 28.68 5.11 21.95
C ILE A 466 29.45 5.59 23.16
#